data_AF-A0A067F6H2-F1
#
_entry.id   AF-A0A067F6H2-F1
#
_cell.length_a   1.000
_cell.length_b   1.000
_cell.length_c   1.000
_cell.angle_alpha   90.00
_cell.angle_beta   90.00
_cell.angle_gamma   90.00
#
_symmetry.space_group_name_H-M   'P 1'
#
loop_
_entity.id
_entity.type
_entity.pdbx_description
1 polymer ?
#
loop_
_entity_poly.entity_id
_entity_poly.type
_entity_poly.pdbx_seq_one_letter_code
_entity_poly.pdbx_strand_id
1 'polypeptide(L)'
;METLNFPHETQVFKSAAVSRLLLLALIVLWRALLSPYDTSAPLNPNCLVDPHQQQHSPNSSIGSRIESSIVWDSVYFVRIAQCGYEYEQSYAFLPLLPAFTHLLSRSVLAPLIGVIGYRAVLGLAGYIVSNVAFLFAAVYFYRLSVMILKDPDAALCASLLFCFNPASIFYTSIYSESLYALFSVGGLYYLMSGALNISVLWLAISGCARSNGVLNAGYFCFQTMHQAYDALFLKKRHFLAMWILVCGALRCICIFAPFISFQVYGYFNMCLGRSPDEMRPWCKAKVPLLYNFIQSHYCFFQCQGSGFLEVLPIQTVAKLSSCVTNVNPGTLLYYPLCEVTARACLLLRFSSFQ
;
A
#
# COMPACT_ATOMS: atom_id res chain seq x y z
N MET A 1 -25.97 -2.43 -22.91
CA MET A 1 -25.25 -2.73 -21.66
C MET A 1 -26.07 -3.83 -21.01
N GLU A 2 -25.72 -5.10 -21.27
CA GLU A 2 -26.33 -6.21 -20.51
C GLU A 2 -26.16 -5.88 -19.03
N THR A 3 -27.24 -6.00 -18.26
CA THR A 3 -27.19 -5.86 -16.82
C THR A 3 -26.35 -7.01 -16.29
N LEU A 4 -25.05 -6.78 -16.11
CA LEU A 4 -24.13 -7.71 -15.46
C LEU A 4 -24.73 -8.05 -14.10
N ASN A 5 -25.19 -9.29 -13.97
CA ASN A 5 -25.74 -9.80 -12.72
C ASN A 5 -24.59 -10.35 -11.87
N PHE A 6 -24.63 -10.06 -10.58
CA PHE A 6 -23.60 -10.47 -9.61
C PHE A 6 -24.23 -11.40 -8.57
N PRO A 7 -24.59 -12.64 -8.95
CA PRO A 7 -25.45 -13.51 -8.14
C PRO A 7 -24.86 -13.85 -6.76
N HIS A 8 -23.53 -13.93 -6.66
CA HIS A 8 -22.85 -14.36 -5.42
C HIS A 8 -22.28 -13.19 -4.61
N GLU A 9 -22.59 -11.94 -4.94
CA GLU A 9 -22.01 -10.77 -4.27
C GLU A 9 -22.25 -10.76 -2.76
N THR A 10 -23.49 -11.04 -2.33
CA THR A 10 -23.84 -11.12 -0.91
C THR A 10 -23.07 -12.25 -0.21
N GLN A 11 -22.86 -13.37 -0.89
CA GLN A 11 -22.09 -14.50 -0.35
C GLN A 11 -20.60 -14.12 -0.19
N VAL A 12 -20.02 -13.41 -1.16
CA VAL A 12 -18.64 -12.90 -1.08
C VAL A 12 -18.51 -11.92 0.08
N PHE A 13 -19.42 -10.96 0.21
CA PHE A 13 -19.39 -9.99 1.30
C PHE A 13 -19.45 -10.67 2.68
N LYS A 14 -20.38 -11.63 2.85
CA LYS A 14 -20.49 -12.41 4.09
C LYS A 14 -19.20 -13.21 4.36
N SER A 15 -18.64 -13.84 3.35
CA SER A 15 -17.40 -14.63 3.47
C SER A 15 -16.19 -13.75 3.84
N ALA A 16 -16.10 -12.56 3.26
CA ALA A 16 -15.08 -11.57 3.60
C ALA A 16 -15.24 -11.08 5.05
N ALA A 17 -16.46 -10.82 5.51
CA ALA A 17 -16.73 -10.45 6.90
C ALA A 17 -16.35 -11.58 7.88
N VAL A 18 -16.72 -12.81 7.58
CA VAL A 18 -16.35 -13.99 8.38
C VAL A 18 -14.82 -14.15 8.43
N SER A 19 -14.11 -13.98 7.31
CA SER A 19 -12.65 -14.10 7.31
C SER A 19 -11.97 -13.01 8.17
N ARG A 20 -12.49 -11.77 8.15
CA ARG A 20 -11.97 -10.68 9.01
C ARG A 20 -12.23 -10.96 10.49
N LEU A 21 -13.45 -11.34 10.84
CA LEU A 21 -13.80 -11.66 12.23
C LEU A 21 -12.97 -12.84 12.76
N LEU A 22 -12.77 -13.87 11.95
CA LEU A 22 -11.92 -15.01 12.28
C LEU A 22 -10.48 -14.58 12.56
N LEU A 23 -9.87 -13.76 11.67
CA LEU A 23 -8.50 -13.30 11.85
C LEU A 23 -8.35 -12.37 13.05
N LEU A 24 -9.30 -11.47 13.30
CA LEU A 24 -9.32 -10.63 14.49
C LEU A 24 -9.42 -11.48 15.77
N ALA A 25 -10.29 -12.49 15.78
CA ALA A 25 -10.40 -13.43 16.89
C ALA A 25 -9.09 -14.20 17.11
N LEU A 26 -8.44 -14.65 16.04
CA LEU A 26 -7.13 -15.30 16.11
C LEU A 26 -6.05 -14.36 16.65
N ILE A 27 -6.00 -13.10 16.20
CA ILE A 27 -5.05 -12.10 16.72
C ILE A 27 -5.23 -11.93 18.23
N VAL A 28 -6.48 -11.80 18.69
CA VAL A 28 -6.80 -11.67 20.12
C VAL A 28 -6.42 -12.93 20.89
N LEU A 29 -6.75 -14.11 20.36
CA LEU A 29 -6.43 -15.40 20.97
C LEU A 29 -4.92 -15.59 21.13
N TRP A 30 -4.15 -15.39 20.05
CA TRP A 30 -2.70 -15.57 20.09
C TRP A 30 -2.02 -14.58 21.02
N ARG A 31 -2.52 -13.35 21.12
CA ARG A 31 -2.01 -12.36 22.09
C ARG A 31 -2.37 -12.67 23.54
N ALA A 32 -3.43 -13.43 23.78
CA ALA A 32 -3.77 -13.91 25.10
C ALA A 32 -2.91 -15.13 25.51
N LEU A 33 -2.53 -15.97 24.54
CA LEU A 33 -1.76 -17.19 24.77
C LEU A 33 -0.24 -16.98 24.78
N LEU A 34 0.26 -16.03 23.99
CA LEU A 34 1.70 -15.84 23.76
C LEU A 34 2.12 -14.43 24.15
N SER A 35 3.30 -14.32 24.78
CA SER A 35 3.96 -13.04 24.97
C SER A 35 4.41 -12.48 23.61
N PRO A 36 4.17 -11.19 23.33
CA PRO A 36 4.62 -10.59 22.09
C PRO A 36 6.15 -10.62 22.01
N TYR A 37 6.67 -11.11 20.89
CA TYR A 37 8.10 -11.05 20.58
C TYR A 37 8.56 -9.60 20.33
N ASP A 38 7.68 -8.78 19.73
CA ASP A 38 7.96 -7.40 19.38
C ASP A 38 7.63 -6.45 20.54
N THR A 39 8.61 -5.65 20.97
CA THR A 39 8.50 -4.64 22.03
C THR A 39 8.31 -3.22 21.48
N SER A 40 8.02 -3.06 20.18
CA SER A 40 7.81 -1.76 19.54
C SER A 40 6.51 -1.06 19.96
N ALA A 41 5.48 -1.81 20.32
CA ALA A 41 4.16 -1.28 20.70
C ALA A 41 4.18 -0.23 21.85
N PRO A 42 4.91 -0.46 22.97
CA PRO A 42 5.02 0.52 24.06
C PRO A 42 5.87 1.76 23.74
N LEU A 43 6.64 1.77 22.63
CA LEU A 43 7.41 2.95 22.24
C LEU A 43 6.47 4.05 21.70
N ASN A 44 6.14 5.00 22.57
CA ASN A 44 5.32 6.18 22.23
C ASN A 44 5.92 7.46 22.85
N PRO A 45 7.05 7.97 22.33
CA PRO A 45 7.56 9.27 22.75
C PRO A 45 6.62 10.40 22.28
N ASN A 46 6.66 11.55 22.97
CA ASN A 46 5.86 12.73 22.61
C ASN A 46 6.16 13.19 21.17
N CYS A 47 5.15 13.79 20.53
CA CYS A 47 5.32 14.41 19.22
C CYS A 47 6.30 15.60 19.33
N LEU A 48 7.17 15.76 18.33
CA LEU A 48 8.18 16.82 18.23
C LEU A 48 7.57 18.21 18.10
N VAL A 49 6.39 18.31 17.47
CA VAL A 49 5.70 19.58 17.22
C VAL A 49 5.04 20.15 18.48
N ASP A 50 4.69 19.30 19.45
CA ASP A 50 4.05 19.72 20.70
C ASP A 50 4.57 18.90 21.91
N PRO A 51 5.80 19.16 22.37
CA PRO A 51 6.46 18.36 23.40
C PRO A 51 5.80 18.49 24.78
N HIS A 52 4.97 19.52 24.99
CA HIS A 52 4.29 19.83 26.26
C HIS A 52 2.89 19.22 26.40
N GLN A 53 2.33 18.60 25.36
CA GLN A 53 1.12 17.81 25.50
C GLN A 53 1.44 16.51 26.26
N GLN A 54 1.26 16.53 27.58
CA GLN A 54 1.16 15.32 28.36
C GLN A 54 -0.05 14.51 27.88
N GLN A 55 0.21 13.37 27.26
CA GLN A 55 -0.82 12.43 26.88
C GLN A 55 -1.39 11.80 28.16
N HIS A 56 -2.47 12.39 28.68
CA HIS A 56 -3.30 11.73 29.66
C HIS A 56 -3.98 10.52 28.99
N SER A 57 -3.31 9.38 29.09
CA SER A 57 -3.91 8.11 28.75
C SER A 57 -4.80 7.71 29.94
N PRO A 58 -6.13 7.60 29.76
CA PRO A 58 -6.96 7.01 30.80
C PRO A 58 -6.43 5.60 31.09
N ASN A 59 -6.39 5.22 32.37
CA ASN A 59 -6.00 3.87 32.81
C ASN A 59 -7.10 2.85 32.41
N SER A 60 -7.20 2.59 31.11
CA SER A 60 -8.15 1.65 30.51
C SER A 60 -7.41 0.38 30.14
N SER A 61 -7.81 -0.75 30.73
CA SER A 61 -7.28 -2.07 30.38
C SER A 61 -7.58 -2.46 28.92
N ILE A 62 -8.65 -1.91 28.35
CA ILE A 62 -9.01 -2.09 26.94
C ILE A 62 -8.08 -1.23 26.07
N GLY A 63 -7.86 0.03 26.46
CA GLY A 63 -6.93 0.93 25.78
C GLY A 63 -5.53 0.35 25.68
N SER A 64 -4.97 -0.14 26.79
CA SER A 64 -3.64 -0.75 26.81
C SER A 64 -3.52 -2.01 25.95
N ARG A 65 -4.57 -2.84 25.90
CA ARG A 65 -4.62 -4.01 24.99
C ARG A 65 -4.62 -3.60 23.52
N ILE A 66 -5.41 -2.60 23.14
CA ILE A 66 -5.41 -2.06 21.78
C ILE A 66 -4.06 -1.43 21.45
N GLU A 67 -3.45 -0.68 22.36
CA GLU A 67 -2.13 -0.08 22.11
C GLU A 67 -1.05 -1.15 21.95
N SER A 68 -1.08 -2.20 22.78
CA SER A 68 -0.19 -3.35 22.61
C SER A 68 -0.34 -4.00 21.24
N SER A 69 -1.53 -3.86 20.61
CA SER A 69 -1.84 -4.43 19.29
C SER A 69 -1.12 -3.76 18.13
N ILE A 70 -0.61 -2.54 18.34
CA ILE A 70 0.08 -1.73 17.35
C ILE A 70 1.55 -2.16 17.31
N VAL A 71 1.86 -3.12 16.46
CA VAL A 71 3.21 -3.71 16.31
C VAL A 71 3.71 -3.58 14.87
N TRP A 72 5.01 -3.78 14.65
CA TRP A 72 5.63 -3.68 13.32
C TRP A 72 5.33 -2.34 12.63
N ASP A 73 5.04 -2.37 11.34
CA ASP A 73 4.75 -1.20 10.50
C ASP A 73 3.54 -0.38 10.99
N SER A 74 2.62 -1.00 11.73
CA SER A 74 1.46 -0.31 12.30
C SER A 74 1.86 0.81 13.26
N VAL A 75 3.03 0.70 13.92
CA VAL A 75 3.59 1.75 14.78
C VAL A 75 3.83 3.04 13.98
N TYR A 76 4.35 2.91 12.75
CA TYR A 76 4.58 4.06 11.88
C TYR A 76 3.26 4.67 11.40
N PHE A 77 2.31 3.85 10.96
CA PHE A 77 1.01 4.35 10.50
C PHE A 77 0.24 5.10 11.59
N VAL A 78 0.19 4.55 12.81
CA VAL A 78 -0.46 5.21 13.95
C VAL A 78 0.30 6.47 14.34
N ARG A 79 1.64 6.43 14.36
CA ARG A 79 2.44 7.60 14.69
C ARG A 79 2.26 8.73 13.68
N ILE A 80 2.20 8.43 12.39
CA ILE A 80 1.93 9.43 11.35
C ILE A 80 0.52 10.03 11.53
N ALA A 81 -0.47 9.21 11.87
CA ALA A 81 -1.83 9.71 12.15
C ALA A 81 -1.90 10.57 13.42
N GLN A 82 -0.99 10.33 14.39
CA GLN A 82 -0.92 11.04 15.66
C GLN A 82 -0.15 12.36 15.56
N CYS A 83 1.08 12.31 15.02
CA CYS A 83 2.07 13.38 15.07
C CYS A 83 2.44 13.95 13.68
N GLY A 84 1.93 13.35 12.60
CA GLY A 84 2.33 13.69 11.24
C GLY A 84 3.70 13.10 10.85
N TYR A 85 4.26 13.62 9.75
CA TYR A 85 5.52 13.14 9.18
C TYR A 85 6.74 13.78 9.85
N GLU A 86 7.09 13.30 11.04
CA GLU A 86 8.19 13.83 11.86
C GLU A 86 9.58 13.36 11.44
N TYR A 87 9.69 12.10 11.04
CA TYR A 87 10.96 11.46 10.73
C TYR A 87 11.08 11.12 9.24
N GLU A 88 12.32 11.07 8.77
CA GLU A 88 12.65 10.76 7.38
C GLU A 88 12.13 9.37 6.96
N GLN A 89 12.33 8.34 7.79
CA GLN A 89 11.85 6.99 7.52
C GLN A 89 10.32 6.88 7.44
N SER A 90 9.57 7.78 8.08
CA SER A 90 8.10 7.76 8.05
C SER A 90 7.55 7.97 6.64
N TYR A 91 8.30 8.62 5.73
CA TYR A 91 7.88 8.83 4.34
C TYR A 91 7.90 7.56 3.48
N ALA A 92 8.38 6.42 3.99
CA ALA A 92 8.12 5.12 3.37
C ALA A 92 6.64 4.73 3.46
N PHE A 93 5.92 5.24 4.47
CA PHE A 93 4.52 4.95 4.72
C PHE A 93 3.65 6.07 4.15
N LEU A 94 2.98 5.78 3.02
CA LEU A 94 2.21 6.78 2.28
C LEU A 94 0.91 7.19 3.02
N PRO A 95 0.34 8.38 2.70
CA PRO A 95 -0.55 9.08 3.63
C PRO A 95 -1.98 8.56 3.70
N LEU A 96 -2.43 7.69 2.80
CA LEU A 96 -3.85 7.34 2.72
C LEU A 96 -4.39 6.67 3.99
N LEU A 97 -3.69 5.65 4.50
CA LEU A 97 -4.10 4.96 5.72
C LEU A 97 -4.02 5.88 6.95
N PRO A 98 -2.91 6.59 7.21
CA PRO A 98 -2.84 7.55 8.31
C PRO A 98 -3.92 8.64 8.24
N ALA A 99 -4.21 9.16 7.05
CA ALA A 99 -5.23 10.20 6.86
C ALA A 99 -6.64 9.70 7.21
N PHE A 100 -7.05 8.53 6.72
CA PHE A 100 -8.34 7.93 7.09
C PHE A 100 -8.40 7.56 8.58
N THR A 101 -7.31 7.04 9.13
CA THR A 101 -7.20 6.70 10.56
C THR A 101 -7.37 7.94 11.43
N HIS A 102 -6.66 9.03 11.10
CA HIS A 102 -6.78 10.31 11.78
C HIS A 102 -8.21 10.86 11.67
N LEU A 103 -8.76 10.93 10.46
CA LEU A 103 -10.12 11.43 10.22
C LEU A 103 -11.16 10.65 11.02
N LEU A 104 -11.11 9.32 11.00
CA LEU A 104 -12.05 8.47 11.72
C LEU A 104 -11.91 8.61 13.24
N SER A 105 -10.67 8.72 13.74
CA SER A 105 -10.39 8.93 15.16
C SER A 105 -10.96 10.25 15.71
N ARG A 106 -10.90 11.33 14.91
CA ARG A 106 -11.34 12.68 15.29
C ARG A 106 -12.80 12.97 14.96
N SER A 107 -13.47 12.09 14.24
CA SER A 107 -14.89 12.22 13.88
C SER A 107 -15.74 11.19 14.64
N VAL A 108 -16.05 10.07 14.01
CA VAL A 108 -16.97 9.04 14.52
C VAL A 108 -16.49 8.45 15.84
N LEU A 109 -15.18 8.29 16.03
CA LEU A 109 -14.61 7.69 17.24
C LEU A 109 -14.12 8.72 18.27
N ALA A 110 -14.35 10.02 18.04
CA ALA A 110 -13.92 11.07 18.96
C ALA A 110 -14.44 10.87 20.41
N PRO A 111 -15.69 10.42 20.65
CA PRO A 111 -16.18 10.18 22.00
C PRO A 111 -15.40 9.10 22.76
N LEU A 112 -14.75 8.15 22.06
CA LEU A 112 -13.98 7.08 22.69
C LEU A 112 -12.61 7.57 23.20
N ILE A 113 -12.13 8.74 22.75
CA ILE A 113 -10.81 9.26 23.12
C ILE A 113 -10.68 9.42 24.64
N GLY A 114 -11.72 9.95 25.30
CA GLY A 114 -11.75 10.11 26.76
C GLY A 114 -11.88 8.79 27.53
N VAL A 115 -12.27 7.70 26.88
CA VAL A 115 -12.55 6.40 27.53
C VAL A 115 -11.36 5.44 27.44
N ILE A 116 -10.79 5.28 26.24
CA ILE A 116 -9.72 4.30 25.99
C ILE A 116 -8.37 4.94 25.67
N GLY A 117 -8.31 6.27 25.49
CA GLY A 117 -7.10 7.00 25.13
C GLY A 117 -6.96 7.23 23.63
N TYR A 118 -6.28 8.32 23.26
CA TYR A 118 -6.18 8.76 21.86
C TYR A 118 -5.44 7.75 20.98
N ARG A 119 -4.32 7.20 21.45
CA ARG A 119 -3.52 6.22 20.70
C ARG A 119 -4.27 4.90 20.50
N ALA A 120 -4.99 4.42 21.51
CA ALA A 120 -5.89 3.28 21.37
C ALA A 120 -7.01 3.54 20.33
N VAL A 121 -7.62 4.74 20.32
CA VAL A 121 -8.61 5.11 19.30
C VAL A 121 -8.01 5.12 17.90
N LEU A 122 -6.78 5.62 17.72
CA LEU A 122 -6.08 5.55 16.44
C LEU A 122 -5.83 4.10 16.01
N GLY A 123 -5.41 3.22 16.93
CA GLY A 123 -5.27 1.79 16.65
C GLY A 123 -6.58 1.16 16.19
N LEU A 124 -7.67 1.40 16.92
CA LEU A 124 -9.01 0.93 16.58
C LEU A 124 -9.47 1.46 15.22
N ALA A 125 -9.28 2.76 14.96
CA ALA A 125 -9.59 3.38 13.69
C ALA A 125 -8.82 2.71 12.54
N GLY A 126 -7.54 2.42 12.72
CA GLY A 126 -6.71 1.72 11.75
C GLY A 126 -7.25 0.33 11.41
N TYR A 127 -7.63 -0.47 12.42
CA TYR A 127 -8.27 -1.76 12.20
C TYR A 127 -9.59 -1.63 11.43
N ILE A 128 -10.44 -0.68 11.80
CA ILE A 128 -11.73 -0.48 11.12
C ILE A 128 -11.49 -0.10 9.65
N VAL A 129 -10.60 0.86 9.38
CA VAL A 129 -10.27 1.29 8.01
C VAL A 129 -9.75 0.13 7.17
N SER A 130 -8.77 -0.63 7.65
CA SER A 130 -8.19 -1.76 6.90
C SER A 130 -9.21 -2.88 6.65
N ASN A 131 -10.05 -3.22 7.63
CA ASN A 131 -11.04 -4.29 7.48
C ASN A 131 -12.22 -3.87 6.60
N VAL A 132 -12.75 -2.66 6.76
CA VAL A 132 -13.82 -2.14 5.90
C VAL A 132 -13.34 -2.00 4.47
N ALA A 133 -12.13 -1.49 4.25
CA ALA A 133 -11.53 -1.42 2.92
C ALA A 133 -11.41 -2.81 2.28
N PHE A 134 -11.05 -3.84 3.06
CA PHE A 134 -10.98 -5.21 2.56
C PHE A 134 -12.34 -5.77 2.13
N LEU A 135 -13.42 -5.50 2.87
CA LEU A 135 -14.77 -5.93 2.49
C LEU A 135 -15.16 -5.38 1.12
N PHE A 136 -14.94 -4.09 0.89
CA PHE A 136 -15.19 -3.48 -0.41
C PHE A 136 -14.24 -4.01 -1.48
N ALA A 137 -12.95 -4.21 -1.15
CA ALA A 137 -11.99 -4.79 -2.08
C ALA A 137 -12.42 -6.18 -2.56
N ALA A 138 -12.93 -7.04 -1.67
CA ALA A 138 -13.43 -8.36 -2.01
C ALA A 138 -14.66 -8.30 -2.94
N VAL A 139 -15.58 -7.37 -2.71
CA VAL A 139 -16.73 -7.15 -3.61
C VAL A 139 -16.29 -6.67 -4.98
N TYR A 140 -15.41 -5.66 -5.07
CA TYR A 140 -14.88 -5.21 -6.35
C TYR A 140 -14.05 -6.29 -7.05
N PHE A 141 -13.32 -7.12 -6.31
CA PHE A 141 -12.59 -8.25 -6.85
C PHE A 141 -13.55 -9.26 -7.49
N TYR A 142 -14.63 -9.65 -6.81
CA TYR A 142 -15.65 -10.51 -7.39
C TYR A 142 -16.26 -9.93 -8.66
N ARG A 143 -16.69 -8.66 -8.61
CA ARG A 143 -17.27 -8.00 -9.79
C ARG A 143 -16.30 -7.94 -10.97
N LEU A 144 -15.03 -7.63 -10.72
CA LEU A 144 -13.99 -7.64 -11.73
C LEU A 144 -13.76 -9.05 -12.29
N SER A 145 -13.68 -10.06 -11.42
CA SER A 145 -13.50 -11.46 -11.82
C SER A 145 -14.67 -11.97 -12.68
N VAL A 146 -15.91 -11.61 -12.37
CA VAL A 146 -17.08 -11.96 -13.21
C VAL A 146 -16.94 -11.36 -14.61
N MET A 147 -16.50 -10.10 -14.73
CA MET A 147 -16.29 -9.48 -16.04
C MET A 147 -15.17 -10.12 -16.86
N ILE A 148 -14.08 -10.53 -16.21
CA ILE A 148 -12.91 -11.11 -16.88
C ILE A 148 -13.15 -12.58 -17.24
N LEU A 149 -13.58 -13.39 -16.28
CA LEU A 149 -13.75 -14.84 -16.44
C LEU A 149 -15.03 -15.20 -17.17
N LYS A 150 -16.05 -14.32 -17.13
CA LYS A 150 -17.40 -14.57 -17.67
C LYS A 150 -18.08 -15.82 -17.07
N ASP A 151 -17.63 -16.22 -15.88
CA ASP A 151 -18.13 -17.35 -15.11
C ASP A 151 -18.29 -16.90 -13.64
N PRO A 152 -19.54 -16.74 -13.16
CA PRO A 152 -19.82 -16.33 -11.78
C PRO A 152 -19.33 -17.31 -10.71
N ASP A 153 -19.28 -18.60 -11.01
CA ASP A 153 -18.89 -19.63 -10.04
C ASP A 153 -17.36 -19.69 -9.91
N ALA A 154 -16.63 -19.60 -11.03
CA ALA A 154 -15.18 -19.43 -11.00
C ALA A 154 -14.77 -18.12 -10.31
N ALA A 155 -15.49 -17.03 -10.55
CA ALA A 155 -15.26 -15.74 -9.88
C ALA A 155 -15.52 -15.81 -8.36
N LEU A 156 -16.54 -16.57 -7.93
CA LEU A 156 -16.81 -16.84 -6.52
C LEU A 156 -15.63 -17.60 -5.90
N CYS A 157 -15.19 -18.69 -6.51
CA CYS A 157 -14.04 -19.48 -6.03
C CYS A 157 -12.78 -18.61 -5.88
N ALA A 158 -12.46 -17.79 -6.88
CA ALA A 158 -11.33 -16.87 -6.82
C ALA A 158 -11.48 -15.86 -5.65
N SER A 159 -12.68 -15.33 -5.44
CA SER A 159 -12.96 -14.37 -4.38
C SER A 159 -12.89 -14.99 -2.97
N LEU A 160 -13.30 -16.26 -2.82
CA LEU A 160 -13.14 -17.01 -1.58
C LEU A 160 -11.66 -17.28 -1.27
N LEU A 161 -10.87 -17.66 -2.28
CA LEU A 161 -9.41 -17.79 -2.14
C LEU A 161 -8.75 -16.47 -1.73
N PHE A 162 -9.20 -15.35 -2.30
CA PHE A 162 -8.75 -14.02 -1.87
C PHE A 162 -9.12 -13.72 -0.40
N CYS A 163 -10.33 -14.10 0.04
CA CYS A 163 -10.78 -13.91 1.42
C CYS A 163 -9.98 -14.72 2.45
N PHE A 164 -9.60 -15.96 2.11
CA PHE A 164 -8.96 -16.92 3.02
C PHE A 164 -7.48 -17.21 2.70
N ASN A 165 -6.79 -16.26 2.06
CA ASN A 165 -5.35 -16.37 1.79
C ASN A 165 -4.53 -16.32 3.10
N PRO A 166 -3.46 -17.13 3.30
CA PRO A 166 -2.55 -17.00 4.45
C PRO A 166 -1.97 -15.58 4.64
N ALA A 167 -1.75 -14.82 3.58
CA ALA A 167 -1.29 -13.43 3.66
C ALA A 167 -2.38 -12.41 4.09
N SER A 168 -3.58 -12.89 4.44
CA SER A 168 -4.72 -12.07 4.86
C SER A 168 -4.50 -11.26 6.14
N ILE A 169 -3.44 -11.58 6.90
CA ILE A 169 -3.05 -10.80 8.08
C ILE A 169 -2.69 -9.34 7.72
N PHE A 170 -2.03 -9.11 6.59
CA PHE A 170 -1.72 -7.77 6.07
C PHE A 170 -2.98 -7.01 5.64
N TYR A 171 -4.07 -7.71 5.39
CA TYR A 171 -5.36 -7.11 5.05
C TYR A 171 -6.28 -6.90 6.28
N THR A 172 -5.88 -7.41 7.45
CA THR A 172 -6.67 -7.35 8.69
C THR A 172 -6.05 -6.41 9.71
N SER A 173 -4.72 -6.42 9.84
CA SER A 173 -3.99 -5.51 10.72
C SER A 173 -3.86 -4.11 10.09
N ILE A 174 -3.32 -3.16 10.84
CA ILE A 174 -3.21 -1.74 10.45
C ILE A 174 -2.12 -1.59 9.40
N TYR A 175 -2.52 -1.80 8.16
CA TYR A 175 -1.68 -1.94 6.97
C TYR A 175 -2.40 -1.34 5.76
N SER A 176 -1.64 -0.80 4.80
CA SER A 176 -2.19 -0.05 3.66
C SER A 176 -2.69 -0.94 2.51
N GLU A 177 -2.43 -2.25 2.60
CA GLU A 177 -2.69 -3.29 1.62
C GLU A 177 -4.18 -3.37 1.27
N SER A 178 -5.08 -3.28 2.26
CA SER A 178 -6.54 -3.30 2.02
C SER A 178 -7.03 -2.08 1.25
N LEU A 179 -6.54 -0.89 1.58
CA LEU A 179 -6.88 0.34 0.84
C LEU A 179 -6.28 0.29 -0.57
N TYR A 180 -5.04 -0.16 -0.71
CA TYR A 180 -4.39 -0.33 -2.00
C TYR A 180 -5.17 -1.30 -2.89
N ALA A 181 -5.59 -2.45 -2.35
CA ALA A 181 -6.39 -3.43 -3.07
C ALA A 181 -7.76 -2.87 -3.46
N LEU A 182 -8.47 -2.19 -2.55
CA LEU A 182 -9.75 -1.54 -2.84
C LEU A 182 -9.65 -0.59 -4.03
N PHE A 183 -8.72 0.37 -3.97
CA PHE A 183 -8.61 1.39 -5.00
C PHE A 183 -8.00 0.88 -6.30
N SER A 184 -7.07 -0.08 -6.25
CA SER A 184 -6.49 -0.68 -7.46
C SER A 184 -7.48 -1.60 -8.18
N VAL A 185 -8.10 -2.54 -7.45
CA VAL A 185 -9.07 -3.50 -8.02
C VAL A 185 -10.34 -2.77 -8.43
N GLY A 186 -10.84 -1.84 -7.62
CA GLY A 186 -11.98 -1.00 -7.97
C GLY A 186 -11.68 -0.09 -9.17
N GLY A 187 -10.48 0.48 -9.25
CA GLY A 187 -10.04 1.26 -10.41
C GLY A 187 -10.02 0.43 -11.70
N LEU A 188 -9.58 -0.83 -11.63
CA LEU A 188 -9.65 -1.78 -12.74
C LEU A 188 -11.08 -2.19 -13.09
N TYR A 189 -11.96 -2.37 -12.10
CA TYR A 189 -13.38 -2.60 -12.32
C TYR A 189 -14.00 -1.46 -13.14
N TYR A 190 -13.74 -0.21 -12.76
CA TYR A 190 -14.24 0.96 -13.50
C TYR A 190 -13.58 1.12 -14.88
N LEU A 191 -12.33 0.68 -15.04
CA LEU A 191 -11.64 0.65 -16.34
C LEU A 191 -12.39 -0.28 -17.30
N MET A 192 -12.67 -1.51 -16.86
CA MET A 192 -13.36 -2.52 -17.65
C MET A 192 -14.84 -2.19 -17.89
N SER A 193 -15.47 -1.49 -16.93
CA SER A 193 -16.85 -0.99 -17.07
C SER A 193 -16.98 0.20 -18.03
N GLY A 194 -15.87 0.78 -18.51
CA GLY A 194 -15.85 1.93 -19.41
C GLY A 194 -15.93 3.30 -18.71
N ALA A 195 -16.00 3.35 -17.38
CA ALA A 195 -16.03 4.58 -16.58
C ALA A 195 -14.62 5.14 -16.35
N LEU A 196 -13.96 5.57 -17.43
CA LEU A 196 -12.53 5.88 -17.45
C LEU A 196 -12.11 6.96 -16.43
N ASN A 197 -12.92 8.01 -16.24
CA ASN A 197 -12.57 9.10 -15.31
C ASN A 197 -12.61 8.62 -13.84
N ILE A 198 -13.58 7.78 -13.49
CA ILE A 198 -13.67 7.18 -12.14
C ILE A 198 -12.50 6.23 -11.94
N SER A 199 -12.15 5.44 -12.96
CA SER A 199 -10.99 4.56 -12.94
C SER A 199 -9.70 5.32 -12.67
N VAL A 200 -9.42 6.40 -13.41
CA VAL A 200 -8.22 7.24 -13.19
C VAL A 200 -8.17 7.77 -11.77
N LEU A 201 -9.28 8.28 -11.25
CA LEU A 201 -9.35 8.79 -9.87
C LEU A 201 -9.03 7.70 -8.85
N TRP A 202 -9.63 6.52 -8.99
CA TRP A 202 -9.40 5.39 -8.08
C TRP A 202 -7.95 4.88 -8.15
N LEU A 203 -7.39 4.73 -9.36
CA LEU A 203 -6.00 4.33 -9.54
C LEU A 203 -5.02 5.39 -9.01
N ALA A 204 -5.34 6.68 -9.14
CA ALA A 204 -4.55 7.76 -8.54
C ALA A 204 -4.57 7.67 -7.00
N ILE A 205 -5.74 7.47 -6.39
CA ILE A 205 -5.87 7.29 -4.93
C ILE A 205 -5.10 6.06 -4.45
N SER A 206 -5.04 4.98 -5.23
CA SER A 206 -4.22 3.81 -4.89
C SER A 206 -2.73 4.17 -4.72
N GLY A 207 -2.23 5.16 -5.47
CA GLY A 207 -0.88 5.71 -5.35
C GLY A 207 -0.62 6.42 -4.03
N CYS A 208 -1.66 6.86 -3.31
CA CYS A 208 -1.55 7.38 -1.94
C CYS A 208 -1.47 6.29 -0.88
N ALA A 209 -1.85 5.05 -1.21
CA ALA A 209 -1.76 3.92 -0.29
C ALA A 209 -0.37 3.26 -0.33
N ARG A 210 0.17 3.10 -1.55
CA ARG A 210 1.49 2.51 -1.81
C ARG A 210 2.10 3.10 -3.08
N SER A 211 3.43 3.22 -3.11
CA SER A 211 4.17 3.68 -4.30
C SER A 211 3.90 2.82 -5.54
N ASN A 212 3.59 1.53 -5.36
CA ASN A 212 3.26 0.60 -6.44
C ASN A 212 2.01 1.05 -7.25
N GLY A 213 1.16 1.90 -6.69
CA GLY A 213 0.01 2.46 -7.41
C GLY A 213 0.38 3.28 -8.64
N VAL A 214 1.60 3.81 -8.70
CA VAL A 214 2.11 4.50 -9.89
C VAL A 214 2.15 3.59 -11.12
N LEU A 215 2.38 2.28 -10.93
CA LEU A 215 2.40 1.31 -12.01
C LEU A 215 1.02 1.12 -12.66
N ASN A 216 -0.06 1.50 -11.98
CA ASN A 216 -1.41 1.44 -12.55
C ASN A 216 -1.59 2.38 -13.76
N ALA A 217 -0.70 3.36 -13.96
CA ALA A 217 -0.66 4.15 -15.20
C ALA A 217 -0.39 3.29 -16.44
N GLY A 218 0.25 2.11 -16.27
CA GLY A 218 0.50 1.15 -17.34
C GLY A 218 -0.77 0.68 -18.04
N TYR A 219 -1.89 0.53 -17.32
CA TYR A 219 -3.17 0.13 -17.92
C TYR A 219 -3.68 1.16 -18.92
N PHE A 220 -3.61 2.44 -18.58
CA PHE A 220 -3.99 3.53 -19.48
C PHE A 220 -2.96 3.74 -20.59
N CYS A 221 -1.68 3.57 -20.30
CA CYS A 221 -0.62 3.61 -21.32
C CYS A 221 -0.88 2.56 -22.41
N PHE A 222 -1.12 1.31 -22.02
CA PHE A 222 -1.44 0.23 -22.96
C PHE A 222 -2.74 0.50 -23.73
N GLN A 223 -3.83 0.87 -23.03
CA GLN A 223 -5.11 1.17 -23.68
C GLN A 223 -4.99 2.30 -24.70
N THR A 224 -4.26 3.36 -24.37
CA THR A 224 -4.07 4.53 -25.24
C THR A 224 -3.17 4.22 -26.42
N MET A 225 -2.12 3.42 -26.24
CA MET A 225 -1.28 2.93 -27.34
C MET A 225 -2.10 2.11 -28.33
N HIS A 226 -2.93 1.17 -27.86
CA HIS A 226 -3.79 0.35 -28.71
C HIS A 226 -4.80 1.22 -29.49
N GLN A 227 -5.50 2.13 -28.80
CA GLN A 227 -6.48 3.01 -29.43
C GLN A 227 -5.86 4.01 -30.42
N ALA A 228 -4.66 4.51 -30.12
CA ALA A 228 -3.92 5.40 -31.01
C ALA A 228 -3.44 4.64 -32.26
N TYR A 229 -2.96 3.40 -32.10
CA TYR A 229 -2.57 2.53 -33.21
C TYR A 229 -3.76 2.30 -34.16
N ASP A 230 -4.92 1.92 -33.63
CA ASP A 230 -6.14 1.72 -34.43
C ASP A 230 -6.57 3.01 -35.15
N ALA A 231 -6.48 4.17 -34.48
CA ALA A 231 -6.86 5.44 -35.06
C ALA A 231 -5.90 5.90 -36.20
N LEU A 232 -4.60 5.63 -36.04
CA LEU A 232 -3.57 5.99 -37.03
C LEU A 232 -3.56 5.07 -38.24
N PHE A 233 -3.51 3.75 -38.02
CA PHE A 233 -3.26 2.79 -39.09
C PHE A 233 -4.56 2.28 -39.74
N LEU A 234 -5.57 1.92 -38.94
CA LEU A 234 -6.82 1.37 -39.48
C LEU A 234 -7.76 2.48 -39.97
N LYS A 235 -7.93 3.54 -39.18
CA LYS A 235 -8.90 4.61 -39.49
C LYS A 235 -8.30 5.80 -40.23
N LYS A 236 -6.96 5.92 -40.29
CA LYS A 236 -6.23 7.05 -40.90
C LYS A 236 -6.69 8.44 -40.40
N ARG A 237 -7.10 8.53 -39.14
CA ARG A 237 -7.58 9.79 -38.52
C ARG A 237 -6.53 10.34 -37.56
N HIS A 238 -5.58 11.10 -38.11
CA HIS A 238 -4.46 11.66 -37.34
C HIS A 238 -4.88 12.58 -36.19
N PHE A 239 -5.90 13.42 -36.39
CA PHE A 239 -6.39 14.32 -35.34
C PHE A 239 -6.99 13.54 -34.15
N LEU A 240 -7.75 12.48 -34.44
CA LEU A 240 -8.31 11.61 -33.40
C LEU A 240 -7.21 10.87 -32.63
N ALA A 241 -6.19 10.39 -33.33
CA ALA A 241 -5.04 9.74 -32.69
C ALA A 241 -4.28 10.70 -31.77
N MET A 242 -4.02 11.93 -32.22
CA MET A 242 -3.39 12.97 -31.39
C MET A 242 -4.22 13.26 -30.13
N TRP A 243 -5.54 13.40 -30.28
CA TRP A 243 -6.44 13.61 -29.15
C TRP A 243 -6.39 12.45 -28.14
N ILE A 244 -6.40 11.19 -28.62
CA ILE A 244 -6.29 9.99 -27.76
C ILE A 244 -4.96 9.99 -26.99
N LEU A 245 -3.84 10.35 -27.65
CA LEU A 245 -2.54 10.43 -27.00
C LEU A 245 -2.48 11.51 -25.93
N VAL A 246 -3.02 12.71 -26.21
CA VAL A 246 -3.09 13.81 -25.23
C VAL A 246 -3.96 13.42 -24.03
N CYS A 247 -5.17 12.90 -24.26
CA CYS A 247 -6.02 12.42 -23.19
C CYS A 247 -5.36 11.28 -22.39
N GLY A 248 -4.67 10.36 -23.06
CA GLY A 248 -3.94 9.28 -22.43
C GLY A 248 -2.81 9.76 -21.52
N ALA A 249 -2.00 10.68 -22.03
CA ALA A 249 -0.92 11.31 -21.28
C ALA A 249 -1.45 12.05 -20.03
N LEU A 250 -2.53 12.82 -20.18
CA LEU A 250 -3.16 13.52 -19.04
C LEU A 250 -3.65 12.53 -17.97
N ARG A 251 -4.27 11.42 -18.36
CA ARG A 251 -4.71 10.37 -17.42
C ARG A 251 -3.54 9.73 -16.69
N CYS A 252 -2.44 9.43 -17.39
CA CYS A 252 -1.22 8.93 -16.76
C CYS A 252 -0.67 9.95 -15.76
N ILE A 253 -0.55 11.23 -16.14
CA ILE A 253 -0.09 12.31 -15.24
C ILE A 253 -0.95 12.38 -13.98
N CYS A 254 -2.28 12.27 -14.10
CA CYS A 254 -3.18 12.24 -12.95
C CYS A 254 -2.90 11.06 -12.00
N ILE A 255 -2.47 9.89 -12.50
CA ILE A 255 -2.12 8.73 -11.67
C ILE A 255 -0.77 8.93 -10.96
N PHE A 256 0.20 9.58 -11.61
CA PHE A 256 1.48 9.91 -11.00
C PHE A 256 1.40 11.06 -9.99
N ALA A 257 0.45 11.99 -10.17
CA ALA A 257 0.37 13.23 -9.42
C ALA A 257 0.39 13.04 -7.88
N PRO A 258 -0.40 12.14 -7.27
CA PRO A 258 -0.41 12.01 -5.81
C PRO A 258 0.92 11.54 -5.23
N PHE A 259 1.61 10.62 -5.91
CA PHE A 259 2.93 10.16 -5.48
C PHE A 259 3.96 11.30 -5.58
N ILE A 260 3.95 12.05 -6.69
CA ILE A 260 4.85 13.20 -6.88
C ILE A 260 4.57 14.28 -5.83
N SER A 261 3.31 14.62 -5.60
CA SER A 261 2.90 15.59 -4.58
C SER A 261 3.39 15.17 -3.19
N PHE A 262 3.35 13.88 -2.87
CA PHE A 262 3.86 13.38 -1.59
C PHE A 262 5.39 13.46 -1.49
N GLN A 263 6.14 13.20 -2.58
CA GLN A 263 7.60 13.42 -2.60
C GLN A 263 7.95 14.90 -2.41
N VAL A 264 7.21 15.79 -3.07
CA VAL A 264 7.37 17.24 -2.95
C VAL A 264 7.06 17.71 -1.53
N TYR A 265 5.99 17.19 -0.92
CA TYR A 265 5.66 17.45 0.49
C TYR A 265 6.81 17.05 1.43
N GLY A 266 7.41 15.87 1.23
CA GLY A 266 8.57 15.44 2.02
C GLY A 266 9.80 16.32 1.83
N TYR A 267 10.06 16.79 0.60
CA TYR A 267 11.13 17.76 0.34
C TYR A 267 10.91 19.08 1.09
N PHE A 268 9.68 19.63 1.06
CA PHE A 268 9.38 20.87 1.77
C PHE A 268 9.52 20.73 3.28
N ASN A 269 9.11 19.60 3.85
CA ASN A 269 9.16 19.40 5.31
C ASN A 269 10.59 19.08 5.81
N MET A 270 11.42 18.40 5.01
CA MET A 270 12.75 17.95 5.45
C MET A 270 13.91 18.81 4.96
N CYS A 271 13.82 19.41 3.77
CA CYS A 271 14.94 20.10 3.13
C CYS A 271 14.81 21.62 3.17
N LEU A 272 13.59 22.19 3.19
CA LEU A 272 13.40 23.64 3.16
C LEU A 272 13.84 24.28 4.49
N GLY A 273 14.61 25.37 4.44
CA GLY A 273 15.02 26.14 5.61
C GLY A 273 16.25 25.61 6.36
N ARG A 274 16.93 24.57 5.85
CA ARG A 274 18.19 24.05 6.40
C ARG A 274 19.40 24.60 5.64
N SER A 275 20.54 24.72 6.33
CA SER A 275 21.79 25.12 5.71
C SER A 275 22.28 24.05 4.72
N PRO A 276 23.00 24.41 3.64
CA PRO A 276 23.49 23.44 2.66
C PRO A 276 24.37 22.35 3.27
N ASP A 277 25.06 22.63 4.37
CA ASP A 277 25.95 21.67 5.05
C ASP A 277 25.18 20.63 5.88
N GLU A 278 23.99 20.98 6.37
CA GLU A 278 23.10 20.08 7.13
C GLU A 278 22.13 19.29 6.24
N MET A 279 22.00 19.67 4.96
CA MET A 279 21.10 19.01 4.02
C MET A 279 21.55 17.57 3.70
N ARG A 280 20.58 16.64 3.76
CA ARG A 280 20.78 15.25 3.39
C ARG A 280 21.19 15.10 1.91
N PRO A 281 21.94 14.04 1.54
CA PRO A 281 22.43 13.86 0.17
C PRO A 281 21.32 13.84 -0.89
N TRP A 282 20.15 13.28 -0.58
CA TRP A 282 19.02 13.22 -1.50
C TRP A 282 18.35 14.59 -1.73
N CYS A 283 18.45 15.53 -0.77
CA CYS A 283 17.99 16.91 -0.97
C CYS A 283 18.85 17.65 -1.99
N LYS A 284 20.14 17.29 -2.12
CA LYS A 284 21.12 17.91 -3.05
C LYS A 284 21.09 17.29 -4.45
N ALA A 285 20.38 16.17 -4.62
CA ALA A 285 20.33 15.46 -5.90
C ALA A 285 19.53 16.26 -6.94
N LYS A 286 19.88 16.09 -8.24
CA LYS A 286 19.18 16.74 -9.36
C LYS A 286 17.67 16.47 -9.37
N VAL A 287 17.28 15.27 -8.94
CA VAL A 287 15.89 14.91 -8.68
C VAL A 287 15.81 14.42 -7.23
N PRO A 288 15.24 15.20 -6.30
CA PRO A 288 15.16 14.83 -4.89
C PRO A 288 14.10 13.75 -4.68
N LEU A 289 14.50 12.48 -4.81
CA LEU A 289 13.64 11.30 -4.60
C LEU A 289 13.83 10.74 -3.18
N LEU A 290 13.04 11.27 -2.24
CA LEU A 290 13.02 10.83 -0.84
C LEU A 290 12.74 9.33 -0.72
N TYR A 291 11.74 8.82 -1.43
CA TYR A 291 11.34 7.41 -1.33
C TYR A 291 12.47 6.44 -1.72
N ASN A 292 13.22 6.75 -2.78
CA ASN A 292 14.34 5.92 -3.23
C ASN A 292 15.50 5.95 -2.22
N PHE A 293 15.76 7.13 -1.62
CA PHE A 293 16.76 7.24 -0.55
C PHE A 293 16.37 6.42 0.68
N ILE A 294 15.10 6.42 1.08
CA ILE A 294 14.66 5.63 2.24
C ILE A 294 14.81 4.12 1.97
N GLN A 295 14.46 3.69 0.76
CA GLN A 295 14.62 2.29 0.37
C GLN A 295 16.08 1.83 0.38
N SER A 296 17.01 2.68 -0.08
CA SER A 296 18.43 2.32 -0.10
C SER A 296 19.11 2.45 1.26
N HIS A 297 18.77 3.48 2.05
CA HIS A 297 19.48 3.79 3.29
C HIS A 297 18.92 3.03 4.49
N TYR A 298 17.59 3.03 4.67
CA TYR A 298 16.94 2.42 5.83
C TYR A 298 16.48 0.99 5.56
N CYS A 299 15.92 0.68 4.39
CA CYS A 299 15.40 -0.67 4.11
C CYS A 299 16.53 -1.70 3.94
N PHE A 300 17.65 -1.31 3.33
CA PHE A 300 18.84 -2.17 3.26
C PHE A 300 19.38 -2.53 4.65
N PHE A 301 19.46 -1.54 5.55
CA PHE A 301 19.89 -1.75 6.93
C PHE A 301 18.88 -2.57 7.75
N GLN A 302 17.58 -2.34 7.56
CA GLN A 302 16.51 -3.09 8.22
C GLN A 302 16.55 -4.57 7.80
N CYS A 303 16.72 -4.89 6.51
CA CYS A 303 16.85 -6.26 6.00
C CYS A 303 18.11 -6.99 6.52
N GLN A 304 19.21 -6.28 6.83
CA GLN A 304 20.36 -6.88 7.51
C GLN A 304 20.14 -7.05 9.03
N GLY A 305 19.47 -6.11 9.69
CA GLY A 305 19.31 -6.09 11.15
C GLY A 305 18.16 -6.96 11.69
N SER A 306 17.20 -7.35 10.85
CA SER A 306 16.02 -8.14 11.25
C SER A 306 16.21 -9.66 11.18
N GLY A 307 17.43 -10.16 10.95
CA GLY A 307 17.70 -11.60 10.87
C GLY A 307 16.96 -12.32 9.74
N PHE A 308 16.27 -11.61 8.85
CA PHE A 308 15.50 -12.18 7.74
C PHE A 308 16.41 -12.93 6.74
N LEU A 309 17.68 -12.54 6.66
CA LEU A 309 18.75 -13.22 5.93
C LEU A 309 19.51 -14.27 6.76
N GLU A 310 19.28 -14.36 8.06
CA GLU A 310 19.83 -15.40 8.95
C GLU A 310 18.95 -16.66 8.97
N VAL A 311 17.62 -16.48 8.81
CA VAL A 311 16.65 -17.59 8.84
C VAL A 311 16.45 -18.26 7.48
N LEU A 312 16.78 -17.57 6.38
CA LEU A 312 16.75 -18.14 5.04
C LEU A 312 18.18 -18.29 4.52
N PRO A 313 18.69 -19.52 4.32
CA PRO A 313 19.94 -19.71 3.61
C PRO A 313 19.87 -18.94 2.30
N ILE A 314 20.93 -18.19 1.96
CA ILE A 314 21.03 -17.39 0.72
C ILE A 314 20.73 -18.24 -0.53
N GLN A 315 20.93 -19.56 -0.45
CA GLN A 315 20.57 -20.52 -1.49
C GLN A 315 19.05 -20.73 -1.69
N THR A 316 18.23 -20.50 -0.67
CA THR A 316 16.76 -20.63 -0.73
C THR A 316 16.12 -19.44 -1.44
N VAL A 317 16.67 -18.23 -1.26
CA VAL A 317 16.24 -17.03 -2.00
C VAL A 317 16.56 -17.18 -3.49
N ALA A 318 17.71 -17.75 -3.85
CA ALA A 318 18.07 -18.07 -5.24
C ALA A 318 17.20 -19.20 -5.86
N LYS A 319 16.74 -20.17 -5.05
CA LYS A 319 15.82 -21.23 -5.51
C LYS A 319 14.38 -20.73 -5.69
N LEU A 320 13.90 -19.82 -4.84
CA LEU A 320 12.60 -19.17 -5.02
C LEU A 320 12.54 -18.32 -6.30
N SER A 321 13.65 -17.69 -6.71
CA SER A 321 13.73 -17.01 -8.01
C SER A 321 13.81 -17.97 -9.20
N SER A 322 14.38 -19.18 -9.04
CA SER A 322 14.44 -20.20 -10.10
C SER A 322 13.17 -21.04 -10.27
N CYS A 323 12.27 -21.08 -9.27
CA CYS A 323 10.99 -21.78 -9.42
C CYS A 323 9.94 -20.99 -10.22
N VAL A 324 10.18 -19.69 -10.50
CA VAL A 324 9.26 -18.84 -11.28
C VAL A 324 9.68 -18.73 -12.76
N THR A 325 10.83 -19.27 -13.16
CA THR A 325 11.40 -19.10 -14.50
C THR A 325 11.05 -20.19 -15.52
N ASN A 326 10.16 -21.14 -15.21
CA ASN A 326 9.79 -22.20 -16.16
C ASN A 326 8.35 -22.07 -16.71
N VAL A 327 8.00 -20.86 -17.15
CA VAL A 327 6.89 -20.64 -18.09
C VAL A 327 7.48 -19.94 -19.33
N ASN A 328 7.25 -20.58 -20.49
CA ASN A 328 7.81 -20.33 -21.81
C ASN A 328 7.92 -18.86 -22.27
N PRO A 329 8.85 -18.56 -23.21
CA PRO A 329 9.25 -17.21 -23.58
C PRO A 329 8.23 -16.56 -24.53
N GLY A 330 7.23 -15.89 -23.96
CA GLY A 330 6.25 -15.11 -24.73
C GLY A 330 5.83 -13.79 -24.08
N THR A 331 6.41 -13.42 -22.93
CA THR A 331 5.99 -12.25 -22.16
C THR A 331 7.22 -11.44 -21.76
N LEU A 332 7.79 -10.75 -22.73
CA LEU A 332 8.91 -9.84 -22.55
C LEU A 332 8.37 -8.47 -22.10
N LEU A 333 8.33 -8.20 -20.79
CA LEU A 333 8.42 -6.88 -20.15
C LEU A 333 8.14 -7.03 -18.64
N TYR A 334 9.13 -7.47 -17.86
CA TYR A 334 9.06 -7.47 -16.40
C TYR A 334 10.43 -7.17 -15.77
N TYR A 335 10.42 -6.19 -14.85
CA TYR A 335 11.37 -5.89 -13.76
C TYR A 335 12.89 -5.74 -14.05
N PRO A 336 13.41 -4.51 -14.25
CA PRO A 336 14.84 -4.24 -14.15
C PRO A 336 15.24 -3.41 -12.90
N LEU A 337 14.56 -3.56 -11.75
CA LEU A 337 14.90 -2.79 -10.54
C LEU A 337 15.30 -3.62 -9.31
N CYS A 338 15.14 -4.95 -9.35
CA CYS A 338 15.65 -5.85 -8.30
C CYS A 338 16.92 -6.60 -8.73
N GLU A 339 17.12 -6.78 -10.04
CA GLU A 339 18.25 -7.53 -10.60
C GLU A 339 19.56 -6.71 -10.63
N VAL A 340 19.46 -5.40 -10.81
CA VAL A 340 20.62 -4.48 -10.83
C VAL A 340 21.22 -4.33 -9.42
N THR A 341 20.39 -4.34 -8.38
CA THR A 341 20.79 -4.29 -6.97
C THR A 341 21.45 -5.59 -6.50
N ALA A 342 21.02 -6.74 -6.99
CA ALA A 342 21.66 -8.02 -6.73
C ALA A 342 23.04 -8.15 -7.41
N ARG A 343 23.19 -7.67 -8.66
CA ARG A 343 24.49 -7.67 -9.35
C ARG A 343 25.50 -6.69 -8.75
N ALA A 344 25.05 -5.54 -8.23
CA ALA A 344 25.91 -4.61 -7.50
C ALA A 344 26.47 -5.23 -6.20
N CYS A 345 25.71 -6.11 -5.55
CA CYS A 345 26.13 -6.81 -4.34
C CYS A 345 27.18 -7.91 -4.61
N LEU A 346 27.13 -8.55 -5.79
CA LEU A 346 28.16 -9.51 -6.23
C LEU A 346 29.50 -8.83 -6.57
N LEU A 347 29.48 -7.66 -7.22
CA LEU A 347 30.71 -6.97 -7.60
C LEU A 347 31.43 -6.31 -6.42
N LEU A 348 30.69 -5.80 -5.42
CA LEU A 348 31.29 -5.19 -4.21
C LEU A 348 31.89 -6.22 -3.24
N ARG A 349 31.46 -7.50 -3.31
CA ARG A 349 32.04 -8.58 -2.49
C ARG A 349 33.30 -9.20 -3.11
N PHE A 350 33.55 -8.99 -4.40
CA PHE A 350 34.81 -9.40 -5.05
C PHE A 350 35.91 -8.32 -4.96
N SER A 351 35.56 -7.04 -4.78
CA SER A 351 36.55 -5.97 -4.59
C SER A 351 37.06 -5.81 -3.14
N SER A 352 36.55 -6.61 -2.21
CA SER A 352 36.94 -6.62 -0.79
C SER A 352 37.78 -7.86 -0.41
N PHE A 353 38.17 -8.66 -1.40
CA PHE A 353 39.19 -9.71 -1.30
C PHE A 353 40.25 -9.50 -2.38
N GLN A 354 41.06 -8.45 -2.23
CA GLN A 354 42.44 -8.40 -2.73
C GLN A 354 43.21 -7.29 -2.02
#